data_AF-A0A0A8WX36-F1
#
_entry.id   AF-A0A0A8WX36-F1
#
_cell.length_a   1.000
_cell.length_b   1.000
_cell.length_c   1.000
_cell.angle_alpha   90.00
_cell.angle_beta   90.00
_cell.angle_gamma   90.00
#
_symmetry.space_group_name_H-M   'P 1'
#
loop_
_entity.id
_entity.type
_entity.pdbx_description
1 polymer ?
#
loop_
_entity_poly.entity_id
_entity_poly.type
_entity_poly.pdbx_seq_one_letter_code
_entity_poly.pdbx_strand_id
1 'polypeptide(L)' 'MPATYIIKCPSCGTGNRIPVEKEGTKGHCGNCKEVLPPLYFHPQQMSGHTFDSFINSYSGPVLAEFWAPT' A
#
# COMPACT_ATOMS: atom_id res chain seq x y z
N MET A 1 17.72 -2.68 12.08
CA MET A 1 16.33 -3.18 12.18
C MET A 1 15.56 -2.61 11.00
N PRO A 2 14.86 -3.41 10.19
CA PRO A 2 14.10 -2.86 9.07
C PRO A 2 13.02 -1.91 9.60
N ALA A 3 12.79 -0.82 8.89
CA ALA A 3 11.71 0.10 9.25
C ALA A 3 10.36 -0.63 9.14
N THR A 4 9.43 -0.26 10.01
CA THR A 4 8.10 -0.87 10.08
C THR A 4 7.04 0.18 10.28
N TYR A 5 5.89 -0.02 9.66
CA TYR A 5 4.71 0.82 9.83
C TYR A 5 3.62 0.07 10.57
N ILE A 6 2.77 0.80 11.29
CA ILE A 6 1.59 0.25 11.97
C ILE A 6 0.34 0.68 11.21
N ILE A 7 -0.48 -0.30 10.82
CA ILE A 7 -1.75 -0.04 10.16
C ILE A 7 -2.91 -0.60 10.98
N LYS A 8 -4.01 0.13 11.03
CA LYS A 8 -5.23 -0.38 11.66
C LYS A 8 -5.98 -1.27 10.67
N CYS A 9 -6.36 -2.45 11.13
CA CYS A 9 -7.23 -3.33 10.35
C CYS A 9 -8.59 -2.63 10.16
N PRO A 10 -9.12 -2.52 8.93
CA PRO A 10 -10.42 -1.90 8.68
C PRO A 10 -11.59 -2.73 9.22
N SER A 11 -11.39 -4.05 9.43
CA SER A 11 -12.42 -4.95 9.95
C SER A 11 -12.49 -4.95 11.48
N CYS A 12 -11.35 -5.11 12.17
CA CYS A 12 -11.33 -5.28 13.64
C CYS A 12 -10.60 -4.17 14.42
N GLY A 13 -10.00 -3.18 13.74
CA GLY A 13 -9.27 -2.07 14.36
C GLY A 13 -7.89 -2.40 14.93
N THR A 14 -7.48 -3.67 14.97
CA THR A 14 -6.16 -4.08 15.50
C THR A 14 -5.02 -3.44 14.70
N GLY A 15 -4.00 -2.93 15.40
CA GLY A 15 -2.76 -2.47 14.80
C GLY A 15 -1.90 -3.65 14.32
N ASN A 16 -1.52 -3.65 13.04
CA ASN A 16 -0.66 -4.66 12.42
C ASN A 16 0.66 -4.02 12.01
N ARG A 17 1.77 -4.67 12.38
CA ARG A 17 3.12 -4.21 12.01
C ARG A 17 3.51 -4.78 10.65
N ILE A 18 3.82 -3.89 9.71
CA ILE A 18 4.19 -4.24 8.33
C ILE A 18 5.65 -3.85 8.10
N PRO A 19 6.55 -4.79 7.76
CA PRO A 19 7.91 -4.48 7.32
C PRO A 19 7.91 -3.71 6.00
N VAL A 20 8.82 -2.75 5.83
CA VAL A 20 8.95 -1.98 4.58
C VAL A 20 9.17 -2.89 3.37
N GLU A 21 9.94 -3.98 3.50
CA GLU A 21 10.16 -4.93 2.40
C GLU A 21 8.88 -5.67 1.93
N LYS A 22 7.75 -5.50 2.63
CA LYS A 22 6.43 -6.05 2.25
C LYS A 22 5.50 -5.00 1.62
N GLU A 23 6.02 -3.84 1.27
CA GLU A 23 5.29 -2.82 0.50
C GLU A 23 4.67 -3.42 -0.78
N GLY A 24 3.47 -2.95 -1.15
CA GLY A 24 2.72 -3.45 -2.29
C GLY A 24 2.18 -4.88 -2.18
N THR A 25 2.46 -5.59 -1.08
CA THR A 25 2.00 -6.97 -0.88
C THR A 25 0.73 -7.00 -0.03
N LYS A 26 -0.26 -7.80 -0.43
CA LYS A 26 -1.44 -8.08 0.40
C LYS A 26 -1.05 -8.88 1.64
N GLY A 27 -1.63 -8.55 2.78
CA GLY A 27 -1.40 -9.24 4.04
C GLY A 27 -2.70 -9.74 4.67
N HIS A 28 -2.57 -10.37 5.83
CA HIS A 28 -3.71 -10.74 6.67
C HIS A 28 -3.53 -10.14 8.06
N CYS A 29 -4.64 -9.73 8.68
CA CYS A 29 -4.61 -9.24 10.05
C CYS A 29 -4.16 -10.35 11.01
N GLY A 30 -3.21 -10.06 11.89
CA GLY A 30 -2.73 -11.00 12.90
C GLY A 30 -3.84 -11.50 13.84
N ASN A 31 -4.87 -10.67 14.07
CA ASN A 31 -6.01 -10.95 14.94
C ASN A 31 -7.17 -11.63 14.21
N CYS A 32 -7.92 -10.91 13.37
CA CYS A 32 -9.13 -11.46 12.73
C CYS A 32 -8.90 -12.19 11.40
N LYS A 33 -7.66 -12.23 10.89
CA LYS A 33 -7.27 -12.87 9.61
C LYS A 33 -7.85 -12.26 8.33
N GLU A 34 -8.69 -11.22 8.44
CA GLU A 34 -9.16 -10.47 7.28
C GLU A 34 -8.01 -9.88 6.46
N VAL A 35 -8.28 -9.72 5.16
CA VAL A 35 -7.29 -9.19 4.21
C VAL A 35 -6.96 -7.75 4.57
N LEU A 36 -5.66 -7.46 4.64
CA LEU A 36 -5.14 -6.11 4.73
C LEU A 36 -4.78 -5.64 3.31
N PRO A 37 -5.18 -4.42 2.92
CA PRO A 37 -4.85 -3.89 1.61
C PRO A 37 -3.33 -3.78 1.44
N PRO A 38 -2.81 -3.88 0.21
CA PRO A 38 -1.42 -3.53 -0.05
C PRO A 38 -1.21 -2.06 0.32
N LEU A 39 -0.05 -1.74 0.85
CA LEU A 39 0.29 -0.37 1.22
C LEU A 39 1.55 0.05 0.51
N TYR A 40 1.57 1.32 0.12
CA TYR A 40 2.70 2.00 -0.48
C TYR A 40 3.06 3.16 0.43
N PHE A 41 4.27 3.12 0.96
CA PHE A 41 4.83 4.13 1.85
C PHE A 41 5.83 5.02 1.13
N HIS A 42 6.21 4.64 -0.10
CA HIS A 42 7.06 5.42 -0.98
C HIS A 42 6.34 5.73 -2.30
N PRO A 43 6.61 6.89 -2.92
CA PRO A 43 6.11 7.19 -4.25
C PRO A 43 6.49 6.08 -5.24
N GLN A 44 5.48 5.60 -5.96
CA GLN A 44 5.67 4.58 -6.98
C GLN A 44 5.89 5.28 -8.32
N GLN A 45 7.07 5.12 -8.92
CA GLN A 45 7.33 5.64 -10.25
C GLN A 45 6.45 4.90 -11.25
N MET A 46 5.63 5.65 -11.99
CA MET A 46 4.75 5.09 -13.02
C MET A 46 5.04 5.71 -14.37
N SER A 47 4.63 4.98 -15.41
CA SER A 47 4.59 5.45 -16.79
C SER A 47 3.14 5.43 -17.30
N GLY A 48 2.90 6.02 -18.46
CA GLY A 48 1.59 5.94 -19.12
C GLY A 48 1.11 4.50 -19.36
N HIS A 49 2.01 3.52 -19.42
CA HIS A 49 1.64 2.11 -19.61
C HIS A 49 1.24 1.38 -18.31
N THR A 50 1.69 1.87 -17.15
CA THR A 50 1.49 1.18 -15.86
C THR A 50 0.44 1.86 -14.97
N PHE A 51 0.18 3.15 -15.21
CA PHE A 51 -0.72 3.95 -14.38
C PHE A 51 -2.15 3.39 -14.33
N ASP A 52 -2.79 3.17 -15.49
CA ASP A 52 -4.18 2.73 -15.53
C ASP A 52 -4.39 1.36 -14.87
N SER A 53 -3.46 0.42 -15.07
CA SER A 53 -3.51 -0.89 -14.44
C SER A 53 -3.41 -0.80 -12.91
N PHE A 54 -2.55 0.08 -12.40
CA PHE A 54 -2.42 0.31 -10.97
C PHE A 54 -3.69 0.91 -10.37
N ILE A 55 -4.18 2.02 -10.94
CA ILE A 55 -5.37 2.72 -10.43
C ILE A 55 -6.59 1.80 -10.38
N ASN A 56 -6.78 0.97 -11.40
CA ASN A 56 -7.91 0.04 -11.46
C ASN A 56 -7.80 -1.12 -10.45
N SER A 57 -6.61 -1.47 -9.99
CA SER A 57 -6.39 -2.59 -9.07
C SER A 57 -6.26 -2.16 -7.60
N TYR A 58 -5.95 -0.89 -7.35
CA TYR A 58 -5.77 -0.35 -6.00
C TYR A 58 -7.08 0.22 -5.46
N SER A 59 -7.59 -0.38 -4.38
CA SER A 59 -8.86 0.02 -3.76
C SER A 59 -8.73 1.14 -2.72
N GLY A 60 -7.52 1.63 -2.47
CA GLY A 60 -7.26 2.71 -1.53
C GLY A 60 -7.21 4.09 -2.21
N PRO A 61 -7.17 5.18 -1.41
CA PRO A 61 -6.95 6.51 -1.94
C PRO A 61 -5.56 6.62 -2.61
N VAL A 62 -5.50 7.29 -3.75
CA VAL A 62 -4.26 7.52 -4.51
C VAL A 62 -3.98 9.02 -4.61
N LEU A 63 -2.75 9.41 -4.26
CA LEU A 63 -2.19 10.71 -4.60
C LEU A 63 -1.27 10.51 -5.81
N ALA A 64 -1.56 11.19 -6.92
CA ALA A 64 -0.77 11.12 -8.15
C ALA A 64 -0.08 12.46 -8.42
N GLU A 65 1.23 12.40 -8.68
CA GLU A 65 2.04 13.55 -9.08
C GLU A 65 2.41 13.40 -10.56
N PHE A 66 1.88 14.30 -11.41
CA PHE A 66 2.21 14.37 -12.82
C PHE A 66 3.23 15.48 -13.05
N TRP A 67 4.41 15.12 -13.53
CA TRP A 67 5.51 16.04 -13.74
C TRP A 67 6.29 15.68 -15.01
N ALA A 68 7.10 16.61 -15.50
CA ALA A 68 8.05 16.40 -16.59
C ALA A 68 9.39 17.07 -16.23
N PRO A 69 10.54 16.43 -16.48
CA PRO A 69 11.84 17.07 -16.31
C PRO A 69 11.99 18.21 -17.32
N THR A 70 12.59 19.31 -16.87
CA THR A 70 12.95 20.48 -17.69
C THR A 70 14.20 20.22 -18.52
#